data_AF-A0A973HQM9-F1
#
_entry.id   AF-A0A973HQM9-F1
#
_cell.length_a   1.000
_cell.length_b   1.000
_cell.length_c   1.000
_cell.angle_alpha   90.00
_cell.angle_beta   90.00
_cell.angle_gamma   90.00
#
_symmetry.space_group_name_H-M   'P 1'
#
loop_
_entity.id
_entity.type
_entity.pdbx_description
1 polymer ?
#
loop_
_entity_poly.entity_id
_entity_poly.type
_entity_poly.pdbx_seq_one_letter_code
_entity_poly.pdbx_strand_id
1 'polypeptide(L)'
;MKTIASEMQTGHHGTFTKRNCALCASPNKKQLMTIDAAAFCNVNFAYIDSAWDKLGFEKESAFPIVQCTDCGFIFSEYLLDDKSLNLVYEEIISPSLCKEYSLSKVCFDINRRNFKKVHALLNKENCATCLDFGAGWGTWSYVADEFFQETISFEMSAIRKAHQIAYLRILMS
;
A
#
# COMPACT_ATOMS: atom_id res chain seq x y z
N MET A 1 17.74 19.54 10.80
CA MET A 1 16.88 18.51 10.20
C MET A 1 17.74 17.74 9.21
N LYS A 2 18.04 16.46 9.48
CA LYS A 2 18.85 15.65 8.57
C LYS A 2 17.97 15.24 7.38
N THR A 3 18.51 15.32 6.18
CA THR A 3 17.82 14.81 4.99
C THR A 3 18.21 13.35 4.80
N ILE A 4 17.33 12.53 4.22
CA ILE A 4 17.69 11.15 3.86
C ILE A 4 18.95 11.09 3.00
N ALA A 5 19.15 12.09 2.14
CA ALA A 5 20.37 12.22 1.35
C ALA A 5 21.66 12.26 2.20
N SER A 6 21.61 12.84 3.41
CA SER A 6 22.73 12.83 4.36
C SER A 6 22.89 11.51 5.11
N GLU A 7 21.82 10.72 5.26
CA GLU A 7 21.84 9.42 5.94
C GLU A 7 22.24 8.28 5.00
N MET A 8 21.97 8.41 3.70
CA MET A 8 22.46 7.51 2.66
C MET A 8 24.00 7.45 2.57
N GLN A 9 24.71 8.46 3.10
CA GLN A 9 26.18 8.51 3.11
C GLN A 9 26.81 7.86 4.35
N THR A 10 26.03 7.64 5.42
CA THR A 10 26.55 7.20 6.73
C THR A 10 26.43 5.69 6.96
N GLY A 11 25.97 4.91 5.98
CA GLY A 11 25.99 3.45 6.03
C GLY A 11 25.05 2.83 7.08
N HIS A 12 23.95 3.48 7.43
CA HIS A 12 22.91 2.90 8.30
C HIS A 12 21.71 2.42 7.46
N HIS A 13 21.15 1.28 7.87
CA HIS A 13 20.49 0.32 6.99
C HIS A 13 19.03 0.65 6.61
N GLY A 14 18.86 1.46 5.56
CA GLY A 14 17.69 1.49 4.68
C GLY A 14 18.10 2.12 3.36
N THR A 15 18.12 1.37 2.25
CA THR A 15 18.58 1.96 0.98
C THR A 15 17.43 2.69 0.32
N PHE A 16 17.65 3.97 0.02
CA PHE A 16 16.72 4.75 -0.76
C PHE A 16 17.26 4.98 -2.16
N THR A 17 16.36 5.12 -3.13
CA THR A 17 16.69 5.58 -4.47
C THR A 17 15.93 6.87 -4.77
N LYS A 18 16.66 7.86 -5.27
CA LYS A 18 16.04 9.07 -5.80
C LYS A 18 15.41 8.71 -7.14
N ARG A 19 14.12 9.00 -7.32
CA ARG A 19 13.41 8.68 -8.56
C ARG A 19 13.01 9.90 -9.38
N ASN A 20 12.90 9.67 -10.68
CA ASN A 20 12.19 10.55 -11.61
C ASN A 20 10.67 10.38 -11.44
N CYS A 21 9.89 11.20 -12.13
CA CYS A 21 8.43 11.06 -12.16
C CYS A 21 8.03 9.66 -12.60
N ALA A 22 7.24 8.95 -11.79
CA ALA A 22 6.78 7.60 -12.10
C ALA A 22 5.81 7.55 -13.31
N LEU A 23 5.20 8.69 -13.68
CA LEU A 23 4.23 8.76 -14.76
C LEU A 23 4.85 9.12 -16.11
N CYS A 24 5.73 10.12 -16.16
CA CYS A 24 6.33 10.60 -17.42
C CYS A 24 7.86 10.49 -17.49
N ALA A 25 8.50 9.86 -16.50
CA ALA A 25 9.96 9.71 -16.38
C ALA A 25 10.77 11.03 -16.32
N SER A 26 10.10 12.19 -16.29
CA SER A 26 10.77 13.49 -16.20
C SER A 26 11.57 13.62 -14.89
N PRO A 27 12.79 14.19 -14.94
CA PRO A 27 13.55 14.54 -13.75
C PRO A 27 13.06 15.84 -13.10
N ASN A 28 12.24 16.63 -13.82
CA ASN A 28 11.84 17.97 -13.40
C ASN A 28 10.75 17.90 -12.34
N LYS A 29 11.02 18.54 -11.20
CA LYS A 29 10.15 18.52 -10.05
C LYS A 29 10.34 19.75 -9.17
N LYS A 30 9.28 20.13 -8.48
CA LYS A 30 9.30 21.11 -7.39
C LYS A 30 8.90 20.43 -6.08
N GLN A 31 9.56 20.78 -4.99
CA GLN A 31 9.15 20.32 -3.66
C GLN A 31 7.86 21.01 -3.25
N LEU A 32 6.89 20.25 -2.74
CA LEU A 32 5.64 20.78 -2.18
C LEU A 32 5.71 20.88 -0.66
N MET A 33 6.18 19.80 -0.03
CA MET A 33 6.29 19.70 1.42
C MET A 33 7.30 18.63 1.81
N THR A 34 7.57 18.55 3.10
CA THR A 34 8.40 17.50 3.70
C THR A 34 7.58 16.79 4.76
N ILE A 35 7.70 15.47 4.82
CA ILE A 35 7.10 14.62 5.84
C ILE A 35 8.24 13.98 6.64
N ASP A 36 8.15 14.03 7.96
CA ASP A 36 9.11 13.34 8.81
C ASP A 36 8.77 11.86 8.91
N ALA A 37 9.81 11.03 9.02
CA ALA A 37 9.69 9.58 9.10
C ALA A 37 8.72 9.14 10.22
N ALA A 38 8.78 9.79 11.38
CA ALA A 38 7.90 9.56 12.52
C ALA A 38 6.42 9.70 12.17
N ALA A 39 6.08 10.63 11.27
CA ALA A 39 4.70 10.86 10.84
C ALA A 39 4.13 9.63 10.12
N PHE A 40 4.97 8.83 9.45
CA PHE A 40 4.52 7.62 8.74
C PHE A 40 3.99 6.54 9.70
N CYS A 41 4.67 6.32 10.83
CA CYS A 41 4.21 5.37 11.86
C CYS A 41 3.06 5.92 12.69
N ASN A 42 3.11 7.20 13.05
CA ASN A 42 2.14 7.77 13.99
C ASN A 42 0.73 7.91 13.40
N VAL A 43 0.59 7.99 12.08
CA VAL A 43 -0.71 8.15 11.41
C VAL A 43 -1.36 6.83 11.02
N ASN A 44 -0.63 5.72 11.04
CA ASN A 44 -1.14 4.44 10.58
C ASN A 44 -1.31 3.46 11.74
N PHE A 45 -2.57 3.16 12.07
CA PHE A 45 -2.94 2.29 13.19
C PHE A 45 -2.32 0.88 13.13
N ALA A 46 -1.92 0.42 11.93
CA ALA A 46 -1.37 -0.91 11.76
C ALA A 46 0.15 -0.97 12.00
N TYR A 47 0.83 0.16 12.21
CA TYR A 47 2.28 0.19 12.28
C TYR A 47 2.75 -0.11 13.70
N ILE A 48 3.72 -1.02 13.81
CA ILE A 48 4.32 -1.42 15.07
C ILE A 48 5.49 -0.47 15.36
N ASP A 49 5.31 0.50 16.25
CA ASP A 49 6.34 1.51 16.55
C ASP A 49 7.66 0.89 17.04
N SER A 50 7.59 -0.23 17.77
CA SER A 50 8.78 -0.96 18.23
C SER A 50 9.57 -1.68 17.13
N ALA A 51 9.03 -1.78 15.91
CA ALA A 51 9.74 -2.33 14.77
C ALA A 51 10.54 -1.26 13.99
N TRP A 52 10.45 0.01 14.40
CA TRP A 52 11.09 1.15 13.72
C TRP A 52 12.60 0.98 13.54
N ASP A 53 13.30 0.53 14.58
CA ASP A 53 14.76 0.44 14.59
C ASP A 53 15.31 -0.48 13.47
N LYS A 54 14.47 -1.34 12.91
CA LYS A 54 14.82 -2.22 11.78
C LYS A 54 14.93 -1.48 10.44
N LEU A 55 14.32 -0.31 10.31
CA LEU A 55 14.33 0.50 9.10
C LEU A 55 15.66 1.22 8.84
N GLY A 56 16.50 1.34 9.88
CA GLY A 56 17.85 1.88 9.80
C GLY A 56 17.96 3.34 9.35
N PHE A 57 16.91 4.13 9.60
CA PHE A 57 16.92 5.59 9.50
C PHE A 57 16.22 6.22 10.71
N GLU A 58 16.53 7.48 10.98
CA GLU A 58 16.04 8.21 12.16
C GLU A 58 14.55 8.55 12.04
N LYS A 59 13.87 8.74 13.18
CA LYS A 59 12.46 9.17 13.18
C LYS A 59 12.30 10.59 12.61
N GLU A 60 13.35 11.40 12.67
CA GLU A 60 13.41 12.77 12.15
C GLU A 60 13.87 12.85 10.69
N SER A 61 14.10 11.72 10.02
CA SER A 61 14.50 11.69 8.61
C SER A 61 13.42 12.35 7.75
N ALA A 62 13.86 13.29 6.92
CA ALA A 62 12.98 14.12 6.10
C ALA A 62 12.70 13.48 4.72
N PHE A 63 11.43 13.25 4.41
CA PHE A 63 10.92 12.72 3.13
C PHE A 63 10.24 13.82 2.31
N PRO A 64 10.88 14.36 1.25
CA PRO A 64 10.25 15.34 0.38
C PRO A 64 9.13 14.73 -0.46
N ILE A 65 7.98 15.39 -0.43
CA ILE A 65 6.89 15.18 -1.38
C ILE A 65 7.04 16.23 -2.48
N VAL A 66 7.20 15.74 -3.71
CA VAL A 66 7.50 16.56 -4.89
C VAL A 66 6.38 16.45 -5.92
N GLN A 67 6.23 17.49 -6.73
CA GLN A 67 5.34 17.51 -7.89
C GLN A 67 6.17 17.60 -9.17
N CYS A 68 5.91 16.71 -10.13
CA CYS A 68 6.49 16.82 -11.47
C CYS A 68 6.00 18.10 -12.14
N THR A 69 6.90 18.92 -12.65
CA THR A 69 6.53 20.17 -13.34
C THR A 69 5.97 19.95 -14.75
N ASP A 70 6.20 18.77 -15.32
CA ASP A 70 5.84 18.48 -16.71
C ASP A 70 4.45 17.84 -16.82
N CYS A 71 4.08 16.96 -15.88
CA CYS A 71 2.78 16.28 -15.87
C CYS A 71 1.93 16.53 -14.61
N GLY A 72 2.45 17.23 -13.60
CA GLY A 72 1.72 17.54 -12.37
C GLY A 72 1.60 16.39 -11.36
N PHE A 73 2.12 15.19 -11.65
CA PHE A 73 2.06 14.04 -10.75
C PHE A 73 2.81 14.29 -9.42
N ILE A 74 2.20 13.94 -8.29
CA ILE A 74 2.75 14.13 -6.94
C ILE A 74 3.29 12.80 -6.43
N PHE A 75 4.53 12.79 -5.91
CA PHE A 75 5.21 11.57 -5.48
C PHE A 75 6.25 11.83 -4.39
N SER A 76 6.57 10.82 -3.58
CA SER A 76 7.78 10.85 -2.72
C SER A 76 9.02 10.83 -3.60
N GLU A 77 9.96 11.76 -3.37
CA GLU A 77 11.21 11.85 -4.12
C GLU A 77 12.12 10.64 -3.91
N TYR A 78 12.10 10.07 -2.71
CA TYR A 78 12.85 8.87 -2.34
C TYR A 78 11.93 7.66 -2.30
N LEU A 79 12.40 6.57 -2.89
CA LEU A 79 11.76 5.26 -2.88
C LEU A 79 12.62 4.30 -2.06
N LEU A 80 11.98 3.54 -1.16
CA LEU A 80 12.63 2.43 -0.48
C LEU A 80 13.05 1.36 -1.49
N ASP A 81 14.21 0.74 -1.30
CA ASP A 81 14.55 -0.47 -2.04
C ASP A 81 13.59 -1.63 -1.72
N ASP A 82 13.61 -2.67 -2.55
CA ASP A 82 12.71 -3.82 -2.41
C ASP A 82 12.88 -4.53 -1.06
N LYS A 83 14.10 -4.55 -0.51
CA LYS A 83 14.42 -5.20 0.76
C LYS A 83 13.77 -4.45 1.94
N SER A 84 13.97 -3.14 2.01
CA SER A 84 13.38 -2.29 3.05
C SER A 84 11.87 -2.18 2.87
N LEU A 85 11.35 -2.19 1.64
CA LEU A 85 9.91 -2.25 1.40
C LEU A 85 9.31 -3.57 1.89
N ASN A 86 9.98 -4.71 1.63
CA ASN A 86 9.54 -6.01 2.13
C ASN A 86 9.51 -6.04 3.67
N LEU A 87 10.55 -5.49 4.31
CA LEU A 87 10.61 -5.34 5.77
C LEU A 87 9.40 -4.56 6.31
N VAL A 88 9.00 -3.46 5.66
CA VAL A 88 7.81 -2.71 6.05
C VAL A 88 6.56 -3.61 6.04
N TYR A 89 6.35 -4.36 4.95
CA TYR A 89 5.15 -5.19 4.80
C TYR A 89 5.07 -6.38 5.74
N GLU A 90 6.20 -7.02 6.03
CA GLU A 90 6.23 -8.28 6.78
C GLU A 90 6.51 -8.08 8.27
N GLU A 91 7.24 -7.02 8.66
CA GLU A 91 7.70 -6.85 10.04
C GLU A 91 7.20 -5.58 10.73
N ILE A 92 6.79 -4.54 9.99
CA ILE A 92 6.38 -3.25 10.57
C ILE A 92 4.86 -3.12 10.55
N ILE A 93 4.21 -3.53 9.48
CA ILE A 93 2.76 -3.55 9.38
C ILE A 93 2.25 -4.80 10.11
N SER A 94 1.53 -4.60 11.21
CA SER A 94 0.89 -5.65 11.99
C SER A 94 -0.09 -6.45 11.13
N PRO A 95 0.20 -7.75 10.86
CA PRO A 95 -0.69 -8.57 10.05
C PRO A 95 -2.04 -8.81 10.74
N SER A 96 -2.04 -8.96 12.07
CA SER A 96 -3.26 -9.21 12.85
C SER A 96 -4.20 -8.01 12.85
N LEU A 97 -3.69 -6.80 13.11
CA LEU A 97 -4.50 -5.58 13.08
C LEU A 97 -5.06 -5.31 11.68
N CYS A 98 -4.23 -5.49 10.65
CA CYS A 98 -4.69 -5.38 9.27
C CYS A 98 -5.78 -6.40 8.95
N LYS A 99 -5.63 -7.64 9.40
CA LYS A 99 -6.61 -8.71 9.17
C LYS A 99 -7.93 -8.41 9.86
N GLU A 100 -7.88 -8.04 11.13
CA GLU A 100 -9.05 -7.69 11.93
C GLU A 100 -9.83 -6.54 11.29
N TYR A 101 -9.14 -5.46 10.92
CA TYR A 101 -9.76 -4.32 10.25
C TYR A 101 -10.34 -4.72 8.89
N SER A 102 -9.55 -5.41 8.06
CA SER A 102 -9.95 -5.79 6.70
C SER A 102 -11.17 -6.70 6.73
N LEU A 103 -11.24 -7.65 7.66
CA LEU A 103 -12.35 -8.59 7.77
C LEU A 103 -13.51 -8.08 8.63
N SER A 104 -13.44 -6.84 9.10
CA SER A 104 -14.51 -6.22 9.88
C SER A 104 -15.76 -5.96 9.02
N LYS A 105 -16.93 -6.06 9.63
CA LYS A 105 -18.22 -5.74 8.97
C LYS A 105 -18.20 -4.34 8.33
N VAL A 106 -17.60 -3.37 9.01
CA VAL A 106 -17.51 -1.97 8.54
C VAL A 106 -16.74 -1.90 7.22
N CYS A 107 -15.61 -2.63 7.10
CA CYS A 107 -14.83 -2.67 5.87
C CYS A 107 -15.63 -3.31 4.71
N PHE A 108 -16.29 -4.45 4.96
CA PHE A 108 -17.19 -5.08 4.00
C PHE A 108 -18.32 -4.15 3.54
N ASP A 109 -18.98 -3.44 4.46
CA ASP A 109 -20.07 -2.51 4.14
C ASP A 109 -19.59 -1.30 3.31
N ILE A 110 -18.40 -0.77 3.60
CA ILE A 110 -17.77 0.30 2.81
C ILE A 110 -17.46 -0.21 1.40
N ASN A 111 -16.80 -1.36 1.30
CA ASN A 111 -16.41 -1.93 0.01
C ASN A 111 -17.64 -2.26 -0.84
N ARG A 112 -18.70 -2.83 -0.25
CA ARG A 112 -19.96 -3.14 -0.95
C ARG A 112 -20.62 -1.89 -1.51
N ARG A 113 -20.64 -0.79 -0.74
CA ARG A 113 -21.15 0.50 -1.21
C ARG A 113 -20.31 1.06 -2.35
N ASN A 114 -19.00 0.91 -2.30
CA ASN A 114 -18.10 1.35 -3.37
C ASN A 114 -18.31 0.52 -4.64
N PHE A 115 -18.37 -0.81 -4.54
CA PHE A 115 -18.64 -1.68 -5.66
C PHE A 115 -19.99 -1.44 -6.30
N LYS A 116 -21.04 -1.21 -5.51
CA LYS A 116 -22.36 -0.84 -6.05
C LYS A 116 -22.28 0.40 -6.94
N LYS A 117 -21.47 1.40 -6.57
CA LYS A 117 -21.25 2.60 -7.40
C LYS A 117 -20.46 2.28 -8.67
N VAL A 118 -19.36 1.53 -8.55
CA VAL A 118 -18.53 1.12 -9.69
C VAL A 118 -19.36 0.30 -10.68
N HIS A 119 -20.08 -0.70 -10.21
CA HIS A 119 -20.94 -1.55 -11.02
C HIS A 119 -22.03 -0.73 -11.74
N ALA A 120 -22.66 0.22 -11.05
CA ALA A 120 -23.64 1.12 -11.67
C ALA A 120 -23.03 2.00 -12.79
N LEU A 121 -21.78 2.46 -12.63
CA LEU A 121 -21.08 3.25 -13.63
C LEU A 121 -20.65 2.43 -14.85
N LEU A 122 -20.36 1.14 -14.67
CA LEU A 122 -19.95 0.28 -15.77
C LEU A 122 -21.09 0.02 -16.75
N ASN A 123 -22.36 0.19 -16.34
CA ASN A 123 -23.57 -0.02 -17.17
C ASN A 123 -23.54 -1.32 -17.99
N LYS A 124 -22.86 -2.34 -17.47
CA LYS A 124 -22.76 -3.66 -18.08
C LYS A 124 -23.61 -4.60 -17.27
N GLU A 125 -24.63 -5.18 -17.90
CA GLU A 125 -25.46 -6.23 -17.29
C GLU A 125 -24.63 -7.46 -16.89
N ASN A 126 -23.43 -7.62 -17.45
CA ASN A 126 -22.49 -8.69 -17.14
C ASN A 126 -21.05 -8.16 -17.14
N CYS A 127 -20.56 -7.66 -16.00
CA CYS A 127 -19.11 -7.57 -15.82
C CYS A 127 -18.58 -8.97 -15.52
N ALA A 128 -17.93 -9.59 -16.51
CA ALA A 128 -17.48 -10.98 -16.38
C ALA A 128 -16.40 -11.15 -15.31
N THR A 129 -15.34 -10.32 -15.33
CA THR A 129 -14.17 -10.57 -14.48
C THR A 129 -13.69 -9.31 -13.77
N CYS A 130 -13.43 -9.43 -12.46
CA CYS A 130 -12.73 -8.45 -11.63
C CYS A 130 -11.30 -8.93 -11.36
N LEU A 131 -10.31 -8.04 -11.47
CA LEU A 131 -8.92 -8.32 -11.10
C LEU A 131 -8.50 -7.37 -9.97
N ASP A 132 -8.18 -7.93 -8.81
CA ASP A 132 -7.79 -7.21 -7.59
C ASP A 132 -6.27 -7.33 -7.37
N PHE A 133 -5.53 -6.28 -7.73
CA PHE A 133 -4.09 -6.20 -7.49
C PHE A 133 -3.79 -5.71 -6.08
N GLY A 134 -2.99 -6.48 -5.33
CA GLY A 134 -2.71 -6.19 -3.94
C GLY A 134 -3.91 -6.50 -3.05
N ALA A 135 -4.55 -7.65 -3.30
CA ALA A 135 -5.82 -8.05 -2.69
C ALA A 135 -5.79 -8.13 -1.15
N GLY A 136 -4.61 -8.12 -0.52
CA GLY A 136 -4.46 -8.05 0.92
C GLY A 136 -5.10 -9.26 1.59
N TRP A 137 -6.04 -9.05 2.51
CA TRP A 137 -6.78 -10.14 3.16
C TRP A 137 -8.00 -10.62 2.36
N GLY A 138 -8.21 -10.11 1.14
CA GLY A 138 -9.26 -10.55 0.22
C GLY A 138 -10.59 -9.84 0.36
N THR A 139 -10.78 -8.92 1.31
CA THR A 139 -12.08 -8.26 1.56
C THR A 139 -12.67 -7.62 0.30
N TRP A 140 -11.84 -6.96 -0.51
CA TRP A 140 -12.30 -6.33 -1.74
C TRP A 140 -12.74 -7.39 -2.75
N SER A 141 -11.90 -8.41 -2.94
CA SER A 141 -12.20 -9.58 -3.78
C SER A 141 -13.49 -10.31 -3.36
N TYR A 142 -13.69 -10.59 -2.07
CA TYR A 142 -14.90 -11.28 -1.57
C TYR A 142 -16.18 -10.47 -1.82
N VAL A 143 -16.10 -9.14 -1.73
CA VAL A 143 -17.23 -8.28 -2.08
C VAL A 143 -17.44 -8.25 -3.59
N ALA A 144 -16.37 -8.28 -4.38
CA ALA A 144 -16.44 -8.28 -5.84
C ALA A 144 -17.22 -9.50 -6.37
N ASP A 145 -17.11 -10.68 -5.74
CA ASP A 145 -17.86 -11.88 -6.14
C ASP A 145 -19.40 -11.70 -6.14
N GLU A 146 -19.92 -10.66 -5.48
CA GLU A 146 -21.35 -10.33 -5.51
C GLU A 146 -21.77 -9.51 -6.74
N PHE A 147 -20.81 -8.90 -7.43
CA PHE A 147 -21.04 -7.97 -8.55
C PHE A 147 -20.43 -8.45 -9.87
N PHE A 148 -19.52 -9.42 -9.85
CA PHE A 148 -18.81 -9.94 -11.02
C PHE A 148 -18.99 -11.46 -11.13
N GLN A 149 -18.89 -12.00 -12.35
CA GLN A 149 -19.01 -13.46 -12.55
C GLN A 149 -17.76 -14.21 -12.08
N GLU A 150 -16.62 -13.54 -12.11
CA GLU A 150 -15.32 -14.06 -11.72
C GLU A 150 -14.51 -12.96 -11.03
N THR A 151 -13.84 -13.30 -9.94
CA THR A 151 -12.85 -12.44 -9.30
C THR A 151 -11.51 -13.14 -9.23
N ILE A 152 -10.47 -12.46 -9.68
CA ILE A 152 -9.08 -12.91 -9.63
C ILE A 152 -8.32 -12.00 -8.68
N SER A 153 -7.69 -12.58 -7.67
CA SER A 153 -6.91 -11.84 -6.67
C SER A 153 -5.42 -12.07 -6.89
N PHE A 154 -4.65 -10.99 -6.95
CA PHE A 154 -3.20 -11.02 -6.99
C PHE A 154 -2.61 -10.47 -5.69
N GLU A 155 -1.90 -11.31 -4.93
CA GLU A 155 -1.26 -10.95 -3.67
C GLU A 155 0.15 -11.56 -3.58
N MET A 156 1.13 -10.76 -3.19
CA MET A 156 2.52 -11.21 -3.11
C MET A 156 2.81 -11.92 -1.79
N SER A 157 2.23 -11.46 -0.68
CA SER A 157 2.42 -12.03 0.65
C SER A 157 1.87 -13.45 0.75
N ALA A 158 2.72 -14.41 1.14
CA ALA A 158 2.37 -15.83 1.21
C ALA A 158 1.27 -16.11 2.25
N ILE A 159 1.34 -15.46 3.41
CA ILE A 159 0.39 -15.62 4.51
C ILE A 159 -1.02 -15.18 4.07
N ARG A 160 -1.08 -14.03 3.39
CA ARG A 160 -2.33 -13.44 2.91
C ARG A 160 -2.95 -14.27 1.78
N LYS A 161 -2.13 -14.75 0.83
CA LYS A 161 -2.57 -15.74 -0.18
C LYS A 161 -3.18 -16.99 0.44
N ALA A 162 -2.49 -17.59 1.41
CA ALA A 162 -2.96 -18.80 2.08
C ALA A 162 -4.32 -18.58 2.77
N HIS A 163 -4.51 -17.41 3.39
CA HIS A 163 -5.80 -17.03 3.96
C HIS A 163 -6.91 -16.95 2.92
N GLN A 164 -6.68 -16.28 1.78
CA GLN A 164 -7.66 -16.13 0.72
C GLN A 164 -8.11 -17.49 0.14
N ILE A 165 -7.15 -18.39 -0.12
CA ILE A 165 -7.43 -19.75 -0.59
C ILE A 165 -8.29 -20.53 0.42
N ALA A 166 -7.97 -20.44 1.71
CA ALA A 166 -8.72 -21.12 2.76
C ALA A 166 -10.16 -20.59 2.90
N TYR A 167 -10.34 -19.27 2.79
CA TYR A 167 -11.64 -18.62 2.89
C TYR A 167 -12.57 -19.01 1.73
N LEU A 168 -12.06 -19.04 0.49
CA LEU A 168 -12.82 -19.49 -0.69
C LEU A 168 -13.35 -20.92 -0.52
N ARG A 169 -12.56 -21.82 0.08
CA ARG A 169 -12.99 -23.21 0.32
C ARG A 169 -14.15 -23.31 1.31
N ILE A 170 -14.24 -22.41 2.29
CA ILE A 170 -15.32 -22.36 3.28
C ILE A 170 -16.61 -21.81 2.66
N LEU A 171 -16.52 -20.83 1.75
CA LEU A 171 -17.69 -20.28 1.08
C LEU A 171 -18.29 -21.21 0.02
N MET A 172 -17.48 -22.11 -0.54
CA MET A 172 -17.90 -23.07 -1.57
C MET A 172 -18.38 -24.44 -0.99
N SER A 173 -18.30 -24.64 0.33
CA SER A 173 -18.76 -25.84 1.04
C SER A 173 -20.11 -25.64 1.71
#